data_AF-A0A1C6FXD8-F1
#
_entry.id   AF-A0A1C6FXD8-F1
#
_cell.length_a   1.000
_cell.length_b   1.000
_cell.length_c   1.000
_cell.angle_alpha   90.00
_cell.angle_beta   90.00
_cell.angle_gamma   90.00
#
_symmetry.space_group_name_H-M   'P 1'
#
loop_
_entity.id
_entity.type
_entity.pdbx_description
1 polymer ?
#
loop_
_entity_poly.entity_id
_entity_poly.type
_entity_poly.pdbx_seq_one_letter_code
_entity_poly.pdbx_strand_id
1 'polypeptide(L)'
;MNEQEFHPGSVPVAVVARVYGKDASWVRAGIISGWLPIGKATRNGNLVASIEEMDSRYGRINFYISPKRLYEETGYFWRGERR
;
A
#
# COMPACT_ATOMS: atom_id res chain seq x y z
N MET A 1 -8.61 -21.26 -16.77
CA MET A 1 -8.43 -20.00 -16.01
C MET A 1 -7.04 -20.08 -15.41
N ASN A 2 -6.09 -19.25 -15.83
CA ASN A 2 -4.76 -19.25 -15.19
C ASN A 2 -4.96 -18.76 -13.76
N GLU A 3 -4.79 -19.67 -12.79
CA GLU A 3 -4.86 -19.34 -11.37
C GLU A 3 -3.54 -18.66 -11.02
N GLN A 4 -3.48 -17.36 -11.30
CA GLN A 4 -2.28 -16.58 -11.06
C GLN A 4 -2.13 -16.40 -9.55
N GLU A 5 -1.22 -17.17 -8.96
CA GLU A 5 -1.00 -17.22 -7.52
C GLU A 5 -0.19 -16.00 -7.04
N PHE A 6 -0.85 -15.09 -6.31
CA PHE A 6 -0.18 -13.92 -5.75
C PHE A 6 0.57 -14.27 -4.47
N HIS A 7 1.80 -13.77 -4.33
CA HIS A 7 2.57 -13.97 -3.11
C HIS A 7 1.76 -13.50 -1.87
N PRO A 8 1.69 -14.30 -0.80
CA PRO A 8 0.92 -13.93 0.39
C PRO A 8 1.54 -12.72 1.09
N GLY A 9 0.71 -11.97 1.81
CA GLY A 9 1.14 -10.84 2.62
C GLY A 9 0.92 -9.47 1.96
N SER A 10 1.68 -8.48 2.43
CA SER A 10 1.56 -7.09 2.01
C SER A 10 2.77 -6.66 1.21
N VAL A 11 2.55 -6.01 0.06
CA VAL A 11 3.62 -5.37 -0.69
C VAL A 11 4.22 -4.23 0.16
N PRO A 12 5.56 -4.13 0.30
CA PRO A 12 6.18 -3.02 0.99
C PRO A 12 5.95 -1.69 0.25
N VAL A 13 5.70 -0.61 1.00
CA VAL A 13 5.54 0.75 0.42
C VAL A 13 6.72 1.15 -0.46
N ALA A 14 7.95 0.73 -0.13
CA ALA A 14 9.13 1.03 -0.94
C ALA A 14 9.10 0.39 -2.33
N VAL A 15 8.58 -0.84 -2.44
CA VAL A 15 8.40 -1.52 -3.72
C VAL A 15 7.36 -0.78 -4.55
N VAL A 16 6.22 -0.44 -3.95
CA VAL A 16 5.17 0.33 -4.62
C VAL A 16 5.68 1.68 -5.12
N ALA A 17 6.42 2.41 -4.29
CA ALA A 17 7.01 3.69 -4.66
C ALA A 17 7.88 3.57 -5.94
N ARG A 18 8.69 2.50 -6.03
CA ARG A 18 9.48 2.20 -7.23
C ARG A 18 8.61 1.88 -8.45
N VAL A 19 7.55 1.09 -8.28
CA VAL A 19 6.62 0.73 -9.37
C VAL A 19 5.97 1.98 -9.97
N TYR A 20 5.56 2.93 -9.13
CA TYR A 20 4.94 4.19 -9.58
C TYR A 20 5.95 5.28 -9.99
N GLY A 21 7.25 5.09 -9.73
CA GLY A 21 8.26 6.15 -9.92
C GLY A 21 8.01 7.36 -9.01
N LYS A 22 7.55 7.12 -7.78
CA LYS A 22 7.20 8.12 -6.76
C LYS A 22 7.95 7.86 -5.45
N ASP A 23 7.75 8.73 -4.47
CA ASP A 23 8.26 8.53 -3.12
C ASP A 23 7.24 7.81 -2.22
N ALA A 24 7.71 7.33 -1.06
CA ALA A 24 6.88 6.59 -0.11
C ALA A 24 5.75 7.44 0.50
N SER A 25 5.94 8.76 0.63
CA SER A 25 4.90 9.64 1.18
C SER A 25 3.76 9.81 0.19
N TRP A 26 4.04 9.90 -1.12
CA TRP A 26 3.02 9.90 -2.17
C TRP A 26 2.13 8.65 -2.10
N VAL A 27 2.73 7.47 -1.94
CA VAL A 27 1.98 6.20 -1.81
C VAL A 27 1.11 6.19 -0.54
N ARG A 28 1.67 6.59 0.61
CA ARG A 28 0.94 6.63 1.88
C ARG A 28 -0.22 7.60 1.84
N ALA A 29 0.01 8.81 1.30
CA ALA A 29 -1.02 9.82 1.12
C ALA A 29 -2.12 9.29 0.20
N GLY A 30 -1.79 8.65 -0.92
CA GLY A 30 -2.79 8.09 -1.83
C GLY A 30 -3.66 7.01 -1.22
N ILE A 31 -3.08 6.12 -0.41
CA ILE A 31 -3.84 5.09 0.30
C ILE A 31 -4.78 5.74 1.33
N ILE A 32 -4.30 6.72 2.10
CA ILE A 32 -5.09 7.39 3.14
C ILE A 32 -6.19 8.25 2.53
N SER A 33 -5.88 9.02 1.48
CA SER A 33 -6.84 9.88 0.77
C SER A 33 -7.78 9.12 -0.17
N GLY A 34 -7.56 7.82 -0.38
CA GLY A 34 -8.45 6.95 -1.16
C GLY A 34 -8.30 7.00 -2.68
N TRP A 35 -7.50 7.91 -3.25
CA TRP A 35 -7.28 7.97 -4.70
C TRP A 35 -6.29 6.90 -5.21
N LEU A 36 -5.53 6.24 -4.32
CA LEU A 36 -4.69 5.06 -4.63
C LEU A 36 -5.27 3.81 -3.93
N PRO A 37 -6.32 3.18 -4.48
CA PRO A 37 -7.14 2.17 -3.79
C PRO A 37 -6.51 0.76 -3.71
N ILE A 38 -5.18 0.66 -3.72
CA ILE A 38 -4.43 -0.61 -3.68
C ILE A 38 -4.26 -1.20 -2.27
N GLY A 39 -4.56 -0.41 -1.23
CA GLY A 39 -4.27 -0.77 0.15
C GLY A 39 -5.17 -0.12 1.18
N LYS A 40 -4.85 -0.33 2.46
CA LYS A 40 -5.51 0.28 3.61
C LYS A 40 -4.47 0.73 4.62
N ALA A 41 -4.75 1.82 5.31
CA ALA A 41 -3.97 2.31 6.44
C ALA A 41 -4.72 2.05 7.75
N THR A 42 -4.01 1.56 8.78
CA THR A 42 -4.58 1.34 10.11
C THR A 42 -3.66 1.84 11.22
N ARG A 43 -4.26 2.29 12.32
CA ARG A 43 -3.57 2.66 13.56
C ARG A 43 -4.35 2.09 14.73
N ASN A 44 -3.69 1.30 15.57
CA ASN A 44 -4.31 0.62 16.71
C ASN A 44 -5.58 -0.17 16.33
N GLY A 45 -5.57 -0.81 15.15
CA GLY A 45 -6.72 -1.57 14.63
C GLY A 45 -7.79 -0.75 13.91
N ASN A 46 -7.77 0.58 14.02
CA ASN A 46 -8.74 1.47 13.38
C ASN A 46 -8.25 1.94 12.00
N LEU A 47 -9.16 2.12 11.05
CA LEU A 47 -8.84 2.67 9.74
C LEU A 47 -8.38 4.13 9.87
N VAL A 48 -7.39 4.48 9.06
CA VAL A 48 -6.92 5.86 8.87
C VAL A 48 -7.30 6.25 7.44
N ALA A 49 -8.21 7.21 7.30
CA ALA A 49 -8.81 7.58 6.00
C ALA A 49 -8.78 9.10 5.72
N SER A 50 -8.07 9.86 6.56
CA SER A 50 -7.93 11.31 6.42
C SER A 50 -6.47 11.73 6.62
N ILE A 51 -6.03 12.76 5.89
CA ILE A 51 -4.64 13.26 5.96
C ILE A 51 -4.37 13.87 7.33
N GLU A 52 -5.39 14.47 7.96
CA GLU A 52 -5.33 15.04 9.31
C GLU A 52 -4.92 13.98 10.35
N GLU A 53 -5.21 12.70 10.08
CA GLU A 53 -4.81 11.59 10.93
C GLU A 53 -3.37 11.11 10.71
N MET A 54 -2.63 11.63 9.73
CA MET A 54 -1.24 11.23 9.43
C MET A 54 -0.22 11.72 10.45
N ASP A 55 -0.61 12.57 11.40
CA ASP A 55 0.29 13.10 12.40
C ASP A 55 0.97 11.98 13.21
N SER A 56 2.31 11.94 13.13
CA SER A 56 3.15 10.92 13.74
C SER A 56 3.07 10.89 15.26
N ARG A 57 2.61 11.96 15.92
CA ARG A 57 2.44 12.04 17.38
C ARG A 57 1.41 11.05 17.91
N TYR A 58 0.46 10.64 17.08
CA TYR A 58 -0.55 9.65 17.43
C TYR A 58 -0.05 8.19 17.35
N GLY A 59 1.19 7.97 16.92
CA GLY A 59 1.82 6.66 16.79
C GLY A 59 1.93 6.15 15.35
N ARG A 60 2.43 4.92 15.20
CA ARG A 60 2.74 4.34 13.89
C ARG A 60 1.49 3.92 13.13
N ILE A 61 1.40 4.34 11.87
CA ILE A 61 0.42 3.84 10.90
C ILE A 61 0.98 2.60 10.21
N ASN A 62 0.18 1.54 10.17
CA ASN A 62 0.45 0.33 9.42
C ASN A 62 -0.24 0.41 8.06
N PHE A 63 0.44 -0.10 7.03
CA PHE A 63 -0.10 -0.14 5.68
C PHE A 63 -0.18 -1.60 5.24
N TYR A 64 -1.35 -2.00 4.77
CA TYR A 64 -1.55 -3.23 4.02
C TYR A 64 -1.75 -2.86 2.55
N ILE A 65 -0.97 -3.46 1.66
CA ILE A 65 -1.07 -3.26 0.21
C ILE A 65 -1.28 -4.60 -0.44
N SER A 66 -2.37 -4.73 -1.20
CA SER A 66 -2.75 -5.96 -1.88
C SER A 66 -1.87 -6.19 -3.11
N PRO A 67 -1.14 -7.33 -3.20
CA PRO A 67 -0.38 -7.68 -4.41
C PRO A 67 -1.27 -7.77 -5.66
N LYS A 68 -2.49 -8.28 -5.48
CA LYS A 68 -3.49 -8.38 -6.55
C LYS A 68 -3.91 -7.00 -7.08
N ARG A 69 -4.28 -6.07 -6.19
CA ARG A 69 -4.71 -4.73 -6.63
C ARG A 69 -3.58 -3.93 -7.27
N LEU A 70 -2.36 -4.06 -6.74
CA LEU A 70 -1.18 -3.43 -7.36
C LEU A 70 -0.98 -3.96 -8.80
N TYR A 71 -1.11 -5.27 -9.00
CA TYR A 71 -1.02 -5.88 -10.32
C TYR A 71 -2.15 -5.43 -11.25
N GLU A 72 -3.39 -5.37 -10.78
CA GLU A 72 -4.53 -4.90 -11.56
C GLU A 72 -4.36 -3.45 -12.04
N GLU A 73 -3.74 -2.60 -11.21
CA GLU A 73 -3.55 -1.18 -11.55
C GLU A 73 -2.31 -0.92 -12.42
N THR A 74 -1.23 -1.69 -12.24
CA THR A 74 0.09 -1.37 -12.82
C THR A 74 0.67 -2.46 -13.72
N GLY A 75 0.11 -3.67 -13.70
CA GLY A 75 0.71 -4.87 -14.30
C GLY A 75 1.91 -5.43 -13.52
N TYR A 76 2.30 -4.83 -12.40
CA TYR A 76 3.46 -5.29 -11.63
C TYR A 76 3.13 -6.52 -10.77
N PHE A 77 3.80 -7.64 -11.05
CA PHE A 77 3.63 -8.88 -10.31
C PHE A 77 4.68 -9.03 -9.19
N TRP A 78 4.28 -8.71 -7.95
CA TRP A 78 5.13 -8.82 -6.76
C TRP A 78 5.34 -10.28 -6.34
N ARG A 79 6.60 -10.67 -6.10
CA ARG A 79 7.01 -12.05 -5.77
C ARG A 79 7.60 -12.20 -4.37
N GLY A 80 7.35 -11.25 -3.47
CA GLY A 80 7.82 -11.29 -2.08
C GLY A 80 9.09 -10.46 -1.81
N GLU A 81 9.58 -9.70 -2.79
CA GLU A 81 10.71 -8.81 -2.62
C GLU A 81 10.45 -7.72 -1.57
N ARG A 82 11.47 -7.40 -0.77
CA ARG A 82 11.35 -6.50 0.39
C ARG A 82 11.85 -5.07 0.15
N ARG A 83 12.61 -4.84 -0.93
CA ARG A 83 13.19 -3.53 -1.30
C ARG A 83 13.30 -3.35 -2.80
#